data_AF-A0A836RBZ2-F1
#
_entry.id   AF-A0A836RBZ2-F1
#
_cell.length_a   1.000
_cell.length_b   1.000
_cell.length_c   1.000
_cell.angle_alpha   90.00
_cell.angle_beta   90.00
_cell.angle_gamma   90.00
#
_symmetry.space_group_name_H-M   'P 1'
#
loop_
_entity.id
_entity.type
_entity.pdbx_description
1 polymer ?
#
loop_
_entity_poly.entity_id
_entity_poly.type
_entity_poly.pdbx_seq_one_letter_code
_entity_poly.pdbx_strand_id
1 'polypeptide(L)'
;MNFKDILMAMVGTGLTIALGAFIYHIGLLSYKSTKELGGFVVNFTYPLLIFVNIIKHFPEVGEAKWYLLPLYEYLIIGGSFIVAYIYLIFDRSIKYKKEFLFMSSFQNTSFLPLVIVANLFPEDIAGRYFIYIFLFDMFFGAGIISTAKILFQKDGRGFEWKKLISPPLISVLLSLTFIYTGWSKSIPPLILNIFYHVGNISIPLSLLVLGGIIYFSI
;
A
#
# COMPACT_ATOMS: atom_id res chain seq x y z
N MET A 1 0.37 14.49 20.34
CA MET A 1 0.57 13.03 20.20
C MET A 1 1.78 12.65 21.02
N ASN A 2 1.64 11.72 21.95
CA ASN A 2 2.74 11.22 22.78
C ASN A 2 3.16 9.81 22.31
N PHE A 3 4.29 9.30 22.82
CA PHE A 3 4.79 7.97 22.45
C PHE A 3 3.80 6.83 22.73
N LYS A 4 2.99 6.96 23.79
CA LYS A 4 2.01 5.97 24.20
C LYS A 4 0.93 5.78 23.13
N ASP A 5 0.47 6.88 22.50
CA ASP A 5 -0.55 6.84 21.45
C ASP A 5 -0.07 6.03 20.23
N ILE A 6 1.18 6.24 19.81
CA ILE A 6 1.83 5.52 18.71
C ILE A 6 1.97 4.03 19.06
N LEU A 7 2.43 3.73 20.26
CA LEU A 7 2.57 2.35 20.71
C LEU A 7 1.21 1.62 20.73
N MET A 8 0.15 2.28 21.19
CA MET A 8 -1.20 1.70 21.17
C MET A 8 -1.70 1.45 19.75
N ALA A 9 -1.44 2.36 18.80
CA ALA A 9 -1.79 2.16 17.40
C ALA A 9 -1.06 0.95 16.78
N MET A 10 0.23 0.77 17.10
CA MET A 10 1.01 -0.40 16.67
C MET A 10 0.49 -1.70 17.29
N VAL A 11 0.17 -1.69 18.60
CA VAL A 11 -0.42 -2.84 19.29
C VAL A 11 -1.78 -3.19 18.70
N GLY A 12 -2.66 -2.21 18.45
CA GLY A 12 -3.97 -2.42 17.83
C GLY A 12 -3.86 -3.02 16.43
N THR A 13 -2.87 -2.58 15.65
CA THR A 13 -2.54 -3.17 14.34
C THR A 13 -2.15 -4.64 14.50
N GLY A 14 -1.24 -4.95 15.42
CA GLY A 14 -0.80 -6.32 15.71
C GLY A 14 -1.94 -7.23 16.19
N LEU A 15 -2.82 -6.73 17.06
CA LEU A 15 -3.99 -7.46 17.54
C LEU A 15 -4.99 -7.77 16.41
N THR A 16 -5.16 -6.85 15.46
CA THR A 16 -6.06 -7.09 14.31
C THR A 16 -5.49 -8.15 13.37
N ILE A 17 -4.17 -8.15 13.17
CA ILE A 17 -3.48 -9.21 12.41
C ILE A 17 -3.61 -10.55 13.13
N ALA A 18 -3.42 -10.58 14.45
CA ALA A 18 -3.59 -11.77 15.27
C ALA A 18 -5.03 -12.31 15.25
N LEU A 19 -6.03 -11.42 15.28
CA LEU A 19 -7.43 -11.79 15.08
C LEU A 19 -7.64 -12.42 13.70
N GLY A 20 -7.03 -11.85 12.65
CA GLY A 20 -7.01 -12.45 11.33
C GLY A 20 -6.48 -13.89 11.37
N ALA A 21 -5.28 -14.10 11.92
CA ALA A 21 -4.70 -15.44 12.07
C ALA A 21 -5.61 -16.40 12.85
N PHE A 22 -6.25 -15.92 13.93
CA PHE A 22 -7.21 -16.71 14.71
C PHE A 22 -8.45 -17.10 13.90
N ILE A 23 -8.99 -16.20 13.07
CA ILE A 23 -10.13 -16.48 12.18
C ILE A 23 -9.80 -17.62 11.19
N TYR A 24 -8.57 -17.66 10.67
CA TYR A 24 -8.11 -18.79 9.84
C TYR A 24 -7.89 -20.07 10.65
N HIS A 25 -7.41 -19.95 11.89
CA HIS A 25 -7.21 -21.09 12.78
C HIS A 25 -8.52 -21.81 13.12
N ILE A 26 -9.60 -21.07 13.38
CA ILE A 26 -10.93 -21.66 13.64
C ILE A 26 -11.66 -22.13 12.37
N GLY A 27 -11.04 -22.00 11.20
CA GLY A 27 -11.59 -22.47 9.92
C GLY A 27 -12.70 -21.60 9.33
N LEU A 28 -12.92 -20.37 9.83
CA LEU A 28 -13.91 -19.46 9.25
C LEU A 28 -13.49 -19.02 7.84
N LEU A 29 -12.18 -18.86 7.62
CA LEU A 29 -11.60 -18.53 6.33
C LEU A 29 -10.50 -19.54 5.96
N SER A 30 -10.26 -19.71 4.66
CA SER A 30 -9.29 -20.67 4.13
C SER A 30 -8.09 -19.98 3.46
N TYR A 31 -7.05 -20.75 3.14
CA TYR A 31 -5.95 -20.25 2.32
C TYR A 31 -6.43 -19.69 0.96
N LYS A 32 -7.44 -20.34 0.36
CA LYS A 32 -8.09 -19.84 -0.86
C LYS A 32 -8.74 -18.47 -0.62
N SER A 33 -9.48 -18.32 0.48
CA SER A 33 -10.10 -17.05 0.89
C SER A 33 -9.07 -15.95 1.08
N THR A 34 -7.87 -16.27 1.59
CA THR A 34 -6.77 -15.29 1.73
C THR A 34 -6.37 -14.69 0.37
N LYS A 35 -6.22 -15.53 -0.67
CA LYS A 35 -5.88 -15.06 -2.02
C LYS A 35 -7.01 -14.26 -2.65
N GLU A 36 -8.25 -14.71 -2.49
CA GLU A 36 -9.43 -14.03 -3.03
C GLU A 36 -9.66 -12.66 -2.37
N LEU A 37 -9.57 -12.60 -1.04
CA LEU A 37 -9.68 -11.35 -0.28
C LEU A 37 -8.52 -10.40 -0.61
N GLY A 38 -7.29 -10.89 -0.69
CA GLY A 38 -6.14 -10.07 -1.09
C GLY A 38 -6.32 -9.48 -2.49
N GLY A 39 -6.78 -10.30 -3.44
CA GLY A 39 -7.12 -9.85 -4.78
C GLY A 39 -8.26 -8.82 -4.79
N PHE A 40 -9.30 -9.03 -3.99
CA PHE A 40 -10.41 -8.09 -3.85
C PHE A 40 -9.97 -6.74 -3.27
N VAL A 41 -9.08 -6.77 -2.26
CA VAL A 41 -8.50 -5.55 -1.70
C VAL A 41 -7.72 -4.78 -2.75
N VAL A 42 -6.73 -5.42 -3.38
CA VAL A 42 -5.81 -4.75 -4.31
C VAL A 42 -6.51 -4.26 -5.58
N ASN A 43 -7.46 -5.03 -6.10
CA ASN A 43 -8.09 -4.73 -7.39
C ASN A 43 -9.39 -3.94 -7.28
N PHE A 44 -9.99 -3.83 -6.09
CA PHE A 44 -11.31 -3.20 -5.96
C PHE A 44 -11.42 -2.24 -4.77
N THR A 45 -11.36 -2.72 -3.53
CA THR A 45 -11.65 -1.84 -2.38
C THR A 45 -10.57 -0.77 -2.20
N TYR A 46 -9.30 -1.13 -2.37
CA TYR A 46 -8.18 -0.20 -2.18
C TYR A 46 -8.17 0.90 -3.25
N PRO A 47 -8.37 0.60 -4.55
CA PRO A 47 -8.65 1.62 -5.56
C PRO A 47 -9.81 2.57 -5.18
N LEU A 48 -10.91 2.08 -4.61
CA LEU A 48 -12.01 2.95 -4.19
C LEU A 48 -11.63 3.82 -2.98
N LEU A 49 -10.87 3.28 -2.03
CA LEU A 49 -10.32 4.05 -0.91
C LEU A 49 -9.45 5.21 -1.40
N ILE A 50 -8.53 4.93 -2.32
CA ILE A 50 -7.68 5.94 -2.96
C ILE A 50 -8.55 7.01 -3.62
N PHE A 51 -9.52 6.59 -4.44
CA PHE A 51 -10.32 7.50 -5.23
C PHE A 51 -11.09 8.49 -4.36
N VAL A 52 -11.82 7.97 -3.39
CA VAL A 52 -12.66 8.81 -2.53
C VAL A 52 -11.83 9.78 -1.71
N ASN A 53 -10.71 9.34 -1.13
CA ASN A 53 -9.88 10.21 -0.30
C ASN A 53 -9.21 11.32 -1.11
N ILE A 54 -8.72 11.02 -2.32
CA ILE A 54 -8.20 12.06 -3.21
C ILE A 54 -9.31 13.04 -3.61
N ILE A 55 -10.50 12.55 -4.01
CA ILE A 55 -11.61 13.43 -4.38
C ILE A 55 -12.02 14.37 -3.23
N LYS A 56 -12.08 13.85 -2.00
CA LYS A 56 -12.52 14.61 -0.82
C LYS A 56 -11.47 15.58 -0.30
N HIS A 57 -10.22 15.15 -0.18
CA HIS A 57 -9.22 15.86 0.62
C HIS A 57 -8.07 16.47 -0.20
N PHE A 58 -7.96 16.20 -1.51
CA PHE A 58 -6.87 16.75 -2.33
C PHE A 58 -6.85 18.29 -2.40
N PRO A 59 -7.98 19.01 -2.41
CA PRO A 59 -7.96 20.48 -2.38
C PRO A 59 -7.18 21.08 -1.19
N GLU A 60 -7.11 20.37 -0.06
CA GLU A 60 -6.36 20.79 1.13
C GLU A 60 -4.85 20.50 1.03
N VAL A 61 -4.44 19.66 0.07
CA VAL A 61 -3.06 19.19 -0.12
C VAL A 61 -2.46 19.71 -1.44
N GLY A 62 -3.28 20.19 -2.37
CA GLY A 62 -2.91 20.48 -3.76
C GLY A 62 -1.87 21.59 -3.94
N GLU A 63 -1.65 22.45 -2.95
CA GLU A 63 -0.60 23.47 -2.96
C GLU A 63 0.79 22.90 -2.60
N ALA A 64 0.85 21.69 -2.02
CA ALA A 64 2.11 21.02 -1.76
C ALA A 64 2.74 20.52 -3.07
N LYS A 65 4.07 20.40 -3.11
CA LYS A 65 4.82 19.79 -4.23
C LYS A 65 4.66 18.26 -4.25
N TRP A 66 3.42 17.79 -4.26
CA TRP A 66 3.04 16.38 -4.14
C TRP A 66 3.65 15.51 -5.25
N TYR A 67 3.88 16.07 -6.43
CA TYR A 67 4.51 15.39 -7.57
C TYR A 67 5.96 14.97 -7.30
N LEU A 68 6.59 15.50 -6.24
CA LEU A 68 7.90 15.06 -5.77
C LEU A 68 7.83 13.81 -4.88
N LEU A 69 6.66 13.47 -4.32
CA LEU A 69 6.51 12.32 -3.40
C LEU A 69 6.93 10.98 -4.03
N PRO A 70 6.53 10.64 -5.27
CA PRO A 70 7.02 9.41 -5.89
C PRO A 70 8.53 9.45 -6.14
N LEU A 71 9.11 10.62 -6.42
CA LEU A 71 10.56 10.74 -6.56
C LEU A 71 11.26 10.45 -5.22
N TYR A 72 10.73 10.95 -4.11
CA TYR A 72 11.25 10.65 -2.77
C TYR A 72 11.14 9.15 -2.44
N GLU A 73 10.06 8.48 -2.86
CA GLU A 73 9.94 7.02 -2.72
C GLU A 73 11.11 6.30 -3.41
N TYR A 74 11.38 6.61 -4.68
CA TYR A 74 12.48 5.97 -5.42
C TYR A 74 13.86 6.31 -4.85
N LEU A 75 14.04 7.50 -4.27
CA LEU A 75 15.26 7.84 -3.54
C LEU A 75 15.44 6.98 -2.29
N ILE A 76 14.37 6.73 -1.52
CA ILE A 76 14.40 5.86 -0.34
C ILE A 76 14.66 4.40 -0.73
N ILE A 77 13.99 3.91 -1.79
CA ILE A 77 14.21 2.55 -2.32
C ILE A 77 15.66 2.40 -2.79
N GLY A 78 16.18 3.36 -3.56
CA GLY A 78 17.56 3.37 -4.03
C GLY A 78 18.58 3.44 -2.89
N GLY A 79 18.34 4.30 -1.90
CA GLY A 79 19.17 4.40 -0.69
C GLY A 79 19.17 3.10 0.11
N SER A 80 18.00 2.49 0.31
CA SER A 80 17.87 1.19 1.00
C SER A 80 18.59 0.07 0.25
N PHE A 81 18.51 0.07 -1.08
CA PHE A 81 19.25 -0.86 -1.93
C PHE A 81 20.77 -0.70 -1.78
N ILE A 82 21.27 0.55 -1.78
CA ILE A 82 22.69 0.84 -1.60
C ILE A 82 23.17 0.36 -0.23
N VAL A 83 22.43 0.66 0.84
CA VAL A 83 22.78 0.21 2.21
C VAL A 83 22.80 -1.32 2.29
N ALA A 84 21.78 -1.99 1.75
CA ALA A 84 21.72 -3.45 1.71
C ALA A 84 22.86 -4.05 0.88
N TYR A 85 23.23 -3.43 -0.24
CA TYR A 85 24.35 -3.85 -1.07
C TYR A 85 25.69 -3.72 -0.33
N ILE A 86 25.92 -2.58 0.35
CA ILE A 86 27.12 -2.38 1.17
C ILE A 86 27.20 -3.44 2.26
N TYR A 87 26.09 -3.76 2.92
CA TYR A 87 26.04 -4.83 3.93
C TYR A 87 26.50 -6.18 3.38
N LEU A 88 26.07 -6.56 2.17
CA LEU A 88 26.46 -7.82 1.51
C LEU A 88 27.94 -7.90 1.11
N ILE A 89 28.65 -6.76 1.06
CA ILE A 89 30.10 -6.75 0.85
C ILE A 89 30.81 -7.28 2.11
N PHE A 90 30.30 -6.89 3.29
CA PHE A 90 30.86 -7.27 4.59
C PHE A 90 30.37 -8.64 5.06
N ASP A 91 29.08 -8.95 4.92
CA ASP A 91 28.53 -10.25 5.29
C ASP A 91 28.34 -11.15 4.05
N ARG A 92 29.32 -12.02 3.83
CA ARG A 92 29.30 -13.01 2.76
C ARG A 92 28.52 -14.28 3.10
N SER A 93 28.05 -14.44 4.35
CA SER A 93 27.29 -15.61 4.79
C SER A 93 25.86 -15.64 4.21
N ILE A 94 25.34 -14.49 3.79
CA ILE A 94 24.00 -14.37 3.20
C ILE A 94 23.92 -15.15 1.87
N LYS A 95 23.20 -16.28 1.91
CA LYS A 95 22.99 -17.19 0.77
C LYS A 95 22.10 -16.57 -0.33
N TYR A 96 21.03 -15.89 0.08
CA TYR A 96 19.99 -15.35 -0.80
C TYR A 96 20.15 -13.84 -1.00
N LYS A 97 21.26 -13.45 -1.65
CA LYS A 97 21.67 -12.04 -1.77
C LYS A 97 20.66 -11.17 -2.52
N LYS A 98 20.02 -11.71 -3.56
CA LYS A 98 19.07 -10.96 -4.39
C LYS A 98 17.76 -10.72 -3.66
N GLU A 99 17.30 -11.74 -2.94
CA GLU A 99 16.13 -11.70 -2.07
C GLU A 99 16.37 -10.71 -0.92
N PHE A 100 17.56 -10.74 -0.31
CA PHE A 100 17.96 -9.77 0.71
C PHE A 100 17.91 -8.33 0.21
N LEU A 101 18.51 -8.04 -0.96
CA LEU A 101 18.45 -6.72 -1.59
C LEU A 101 17.00 -6.28 -1.86
N PHE A 102 16.20 -7.18 -2.44
CA PHE A 102 14.82 -6.90 -2.78
C PHE A 102 13.97 -6.58 -1.54
N MET A 103 14.02 -7.44 -0.52
CA MET A 103 13.22 -7.29 0.70
C MET A 103 13.67 -6.10 1.55
N SER A 104 14.96 -5.75 1.54
CA SER A 104 15.45 -4.57 2.26
C SER A 104 15.04 -3.26 1.60
N SER A 105 14.83 -3.28 0.28
CA SER A 105 14.51 -2.08 -0.51
C SER A 105 13.00 -1.83 -0.63
N PHE A 106 12.19 -2.88 -0.70
CA PHE A 106 10.73 -2.79 -0.86
C PHE A 106 10.04 -3.12 0.46
N GLN A 107 9.70 -2.07 1.21
CA GLN A 107 8.98 -2.18 2.48
C GLN A 107 7.47 -2.01 2.27
N ASN A 108 6.65 -2.31 3.30
CA ASN A 108 5.22 -2.03 3.23
C ASN A 108 4.96 -0.54 3.46
N THR A 109 4.90 0.22 2.37
CA THR A 109 4.76 1.69 2.34
C THR A 109 3.32 2.15 2.22
N SER A 110 2.39 1.27 1.85
CA SER A 110 0.96 1.59 1.74
C SER A 110 0.16 1.15 2.97
N PHE A 111 -0.07 -0.15 3.16
CA PHE A 111 -1.03 -0.63 4.16
C PHE A 111 -0.61 -0.35 5.61
N LEU A 112 0.65 -0.58 5.97
CA LEU A 112 1.10 -0.38 7.35
C LEU A 112 0.99 1.11 7.76
N PRO A 113 1.48 2.08 6.96
CA PRO A 113 1.25 3.50 7.24
C PRO A 113 -0.22 3.90 7.30
N LEU A 114 -1.07 3.37 6.40
CA LEU A 114 -2.51 3.66 6.42
C LEU A 114 -3.16 3.24 7.74
N VAL A 115 -2.81 2.05 8.24
CA VAL A 115 -3.37 1.54 9.50
C VAL A 115 -2.90 2.40 10.68
N ILE A 116 -1.62 2.75 10.71
CA ILE A 116 -1.06 3.61 11.76
C ILE A 116 -1.76 4.97 11.75
N VAL A 117 -1.93 5.59 10.58
CA VAL A 117 -2.61 6.88 10.44
C VAL A 117 -4.08 6.79 10.84
N ALA A 118 -4.81 5.75 10.42
CA ALA A 118 -6.22 5.56 10.81
C ALA A 118 -6.41 5.41 12.33
N ASN A 119 -5.45 4.78 13.01
CA ASN A 119 -5.51 4.59 14.46
C ASN A 119 -5.05 5.82 15.26
N LEU A 120 -4.22 6.68 14.66
CA LEU A 120 -3.64 7.85 15.34
C LEU A 120 -4.48 9.12 15.21
N PHE A 121 -5.21 9.26 14.11
CA PHE A 121 -5.87 10.51 13.76
C PHE A 121 -7.39 10.33 13.62
N PRO A 122 -8.18 11.37 13.96
CA PRO A 122 -9.58 11.44 13.55
C PRO A 122 -9.71 11.28 12.04
N GLU A 123 -10.84 10.71 11.59
CA GLU A 123 -11.03 10.29 10.21
C GLU A 123 -10.71 11.37 9.15
N ASP A 124 -11.16 12.60 9.37
CA ASP A 124 -10.90 13.72 8.46
C ASP A 124 -9.40 14.05 8.33
N ILE A 125 -8.68 14.00 9.46
CA ILE A 125 -7.24 14.23 9.49
C ILE A 125 -6.50 13.04 8.88
N ALA A 126 -6.95 11.82 9.16
CA ALA A 126 -6.40 10.59 8.57
C ALA A 126 -6.55 10.60 7.04
N GLY A 127 -7.70 11.01 6.51
CA GLY A 127 -7.96 11.11 5.06
C GLY A 127 -6.98 12.04 4.33
N ARG A 128 -6.56 13.14 4.96
CA ARG A 128 -5.49 14.00 4.44
C ARG A 128 -4.14 13.30 4.39
N TYR A 129 -3.77 12.59 5.46
CA TYR A 129 -2.52 11.83 5.50
C TYR A 129 -2.51 10.65 4.52
N PHE A 130 -3.67 10.04 4.26
CA PHE A 130 -3.83 8.99 3.26
C PHE A 130 -3.45 9.46 1.86
N ILE A 131 -3.77 10.71 1.50
CA ILE A 131 -3.36 11.26 0.19
C ILE A 131 -1.84 11.24 0.04
N TYR A 132 -1.10 11.69 1.05
CA TYR A 132 0.36 11.66 0.98
C TYR A 132 0.89 10.25 0.80
N ILE A 133 0.29 9.25 1.45
CA ILE A 133 0.64 7.83 1.29
C ILE A 133 0.33 7.36 -0.13
N PHE A 134 -0.86 7.64 -0.67
CA PHE A 134 -1.24 7.22 -2.01
C PHE A 134 -0.38 7.85 -3.11
N LEU A 135 -0.04 9.13 -2.94
CA LEU A 135 0.81 9.84 -3.90
C LEU A 135 2.27 9.41 -3.78
N PHE A 136 2.75 9.11 -2.58
CA PHE A 136 4.08 8.53 -2.37
C PHE A 136 4.20 7.15 -3.04
N ASP A 137 3.20 6.28 -2.84
CA ASP A 137 3.20 4.87 -3.25
C ASP A 137 2.72 4.62 -4.69
N MET A 138 2.35 5.67 -5.44
CA MET A 138 1.63 5.51 -6.72
C MET A 138 2.37 4.66 -7.76
N PHE A 139 3.70 4.68 -7.75
CA PHE A 139 4.54 3.91 -8.67
C PHE A 139 5.24 2.72 -8.01
N PHE A 140 4.96 2.45 -6.73
CA PHE A 140 5.58 1.38 -5.97
C PHE A 140 5.46 0.00 -6.64
N GLY A 141 4.24 -0.32 -7.11
CA GLY A 141 3.97 -1.58 -7.81
C GLY A 141 4.78 -1.74 -9.10
N ALA A 142 5.00 -0.65 -9.84
CA ALA A 142 5.85 -0.66 -11.03
C ALA A 142 7.33 -0.90 -10.64
N GLY A 143 7.78 -0.30 -9.53
CA GLY A 143 9.10 -0.53 -8.94
C GLY A 143 9.32 -2.00 -8.55
N ILE A 144 8.36 -2.61 -7.85
CA ILE A 144 8.39 -4.03 -7.47
C ILE A 144 8.56 -4.91 -8.71
N ILE A 145 7.70 -4.73 -9.72
CA ILE A 145 7.69 -5.59 -10.90
C ILE A 145 8.97 -5.41 -11.71
N SER A 146 9.45 -4.18 -11.86
CA SER A 146 10.67 -3.88 -12.61
C SER A 146 11.89 -4.49 -11.92
N THR A 147 12.05 -4.29 -10.62
CA THR A 147 13.20 -4.82 -9.88
C THR A 147 13.14 -6.34 -9.73
N ALA A 148 11.96 -6.93 -9.51
CA ALA A 148 11.80 -8.37 -9.44
C ALA A 148 12.19 -9.04 -10.78
N LYS A 149 11.87 -8.42 -11.92
CA LYS A 149 12.33 -8.89 -13.23
C LYS A 149 13.86 -8.86 -13.34
N ILE A 150 14.48 -7.74 -12.98
CA ILE A 150 15.94 -7.57 -13.05
C ILE A 150 16.68 -8.58 -12.16
N LEU A 151 16.19 -8.79 -10.94
CA LEU A 151 16.87 -9.67 -9.98
C LEU A 151 16.59 -11.15 -10.26
N PHE A 152 15.34 -11.53 -10.54
CA PHE A 152 14.91 -12.93 -10.50
C PHE A 152 14.59 -13.58 -11.85
N GLN A 153 14.29 -12.81 -12.91
CA GLN A 153 14.03 -13.39 -14.23
C GLN A 153 15.33 -13.58 -15.03
N LYS A 154 15.52 -14.80 -15.58
CA LYS A 154 16.69 -15.16 -16.39
C LYS A 154 16.38 -15.20 -17.89
N ASP A 155 15.14 -15.47 -18.23
CA ASP A 155 14.66 -15.59 -19.61
C ASP A 155 14.30 -14.20 -20.11
N GLY A 156 15.00 -13.71 -21.14
CA GLY A 156 14.89 -12.36 -21.74
C GLY A 156 13.53 -12.01 -22.37
N ARG A 157 12.42 -12.33 -21.69
CA ARG A 157 11.08 -11.86 -22.04
C ARG A 157 11.09 -10.34 -21.97
N GLY A 158 10.62 -9.71 -23.04
CA GLY A 158 10.64 -8.27 -23.20
C GLY A 158 9.90 -7.53 -22.08
N PHE A 159 10.21 -6.24 -21.95
CA PHE A 159 9.60 -5.36 -20.98
C PHE A 159 8.09 -5.17 -21.28
N GLU A 160 7.25 -5.85 -20.51
CA GLU A 160 5.79 -5.70 -20.60
C GLU A 160 5.30 -4.46 -19.82
N TRP A 161 5.22 -3.32 -20.50
CA TRP A 161 4.71 -2.05 -19.95
C TRP A 161 3.33 -2.18 -19.27
N LYS A 162 2.46 -3.06 -19.80
CA LYS A 162 1.12 -3.30 -19.24
C LYS A 162 1.15 -3.79 -17.79
N LYS A 163 2.21 -4.47 -17.37
CA LYS A 163 2.35 -4.96 -15.99
C LYS A 163 2.70 -3.86 -15.00
N LEU A 164 3.16 -2.70 -15.45
CA LEU A 164 3.46 -1.56 -14.58
C LEU A 164 2.18 -0.81 -14.17
N ILE A 165 1.10 -0.98 -14.93
CA ILE A 165 -0.17 -0.34 -14.66
C ILE A 165 -0.93 -1.19 -13.64
N SER A 166 -0.99 -0.70 -12.41
CA SER A 166 -1.72 -1.34 -11.31
C SER A 166 -3.09 -0.65 -11.09
N PRO A 167 -4.10 -1.35 -10.56
CA PRO A 167 -5.37 -0.72 -10.20
C PRO A 167 -5.22 0.47 -9.24
N PRO A 168 -4.32 0.44 -8.22
CA PRO A 168 -4.03 1.61 -7.39
C PRO A 168 -3.50 2.80 -8.22
N LEU A 169 -2.56 2.58 -9.14
CA LEU A 169 -2.03 3.64 -10.01
C LEU A 169 -3.15 4.23 -10.88
N ILE A 170 -3.99 3.39 -11.49
CA ILE A 170 -5.15 3.84 -12.28
C ILE A 170 -6.05 4.71 -11.40
N SER A 171 -6.32 4.30 -10.16
CA SER A 171 -7.17 5.07 -9.25
C SER A 171 -6.57 6.44 -8.94
N VAL A 172 -5.28 6.52 -8.62
CA VAL A 172 -4.59 7.81 -8.40
C VAL A 172 -4.71 8.71 -9.63
N LEU A 173 -4.37 8.20 -10.82
CA LEU A 173 -4.41 8.98 -12.06
C LEU A 173 -5.82 9.43 -12.43
N LEU A 174 -6.81 8.55 -12.26
CA LEU A 174 -8.22 8.86 -12.50
C LEU A 174 -8.70 9.95 -11.55
N SER A 175 -8.36 9.85 -10.26
CA SER A 175 -8.75 10.82 -9.24
C SER A 175 -8.16 12.19 -9.50
N LEU A 176 -6.85 12.26 -9.81
CA LEU A 176 -6.18 13.50 -10.17
C LEU A 176 -6.79 14.10 -11.44
N THR A 177 -7.12 13.27 -12.44
CA THR A 177 -7.81 13.74 -13.65
C THR A 177 -9.14 14.40 -13.30
N PHE A 178 -9.95 13.77 -12.45
CA PHE A 178 -11.24 14.34 -12.00
C PHE A 178 -11.08 15.66 -11.22
N ILE A 179 -10.04 15.77 -10.41
CA ILE A 179 -9.72 17.03 -9.71
C ILE A 179 -9.36 18.12 -10.71
N TYR A 180 -8.40 17.88 -11.60
CA TYR A 180 -7.87 18.90 -12.52
C TYR A 180 -8.86 19.30 -13.62
N THR A 181 -9.76 18.41 -14.03
CA THR A 181 -10.85 18.75 -14.97
C THR A 181 -12.07 19.38 -14.28
N GLY A 182 -12.11 19.38 -12.95
CA GLY A 182 -13.26 19.83 -12.15
C GLY A 182 -14.44 18.84 -12.14
N TRP A 183 -14.30 17.66 -12.75
CA TRP A 183 -15.34 16.62 -12.76
C TRP A 183 -15.65 16.05 -11.39
N SER A 184 -14.75 16.21 -10.42
CA SER A 184 -15.00 15.86 -9.01
C SER A 184 -16.28 16.49 -8.47
N LYS A 185 -16.64 17.71 -8.91
CA LYS A 185 -17.86 18.42 -8.48
C LYS A 185 -19.15 17.83 -9.05
N SER A 186 -19.05 17.06 -10.15
CA SER A 186 -20.19 16.45 -10.82
C SER A 186 -20.53 15.05 -10.29
N ILE A 187 -19.73 14.52 -9.35
CA ILE A 187 -19.98 13.20 -8.77
C ILE A 187 -21.17 13.30 -7.80
N PRO A 188 -22.25 12.52 -8.00
CA PRO A 188 -23.37 12.49 -7.07
C PRO A 188 -22.92 12.04 -5.67
N PRO A 189 -23.36 12.70 -4.57
CA PRO A 189 -23.00 12.32 -3.20
C PRO A 189 -23.30 10.86 -2.88
N LEU A 190 -24.38 10.30 -3.43
CA LEU A 190 -24.75 8.89 -3.28
C LEU A 190 -23.64 7.95 -3.77
N ILE A 191 -23.08 8.20 -4.95
CA ILE A 191 -22.02 7.37 -5.54
C ILE A 191 -20.76 7.48 -4.68
N LEU A 192 -20.39 8.70 -4.29
CA LEU A 192 -19.21 8.93 -3.46
C LEU A 192 -19.32 8.25 -2.09
N ASN A 193 -20.52 8.23 -1.49
CA ASN A 193 -20.77 7.54 -0.22
C ASN A 193 -20.70 6.02 -0.35
N ILE A 194 -21.23 5.44 -1.44
CA ILE A 194 -21.09 4.00 -1.70
C ILE A 194 -19.60 3.64 -1.84
N PHE A 195 -18.86 4.40 -2.65
CA PHE A 195 -17.43 4.17 -2.84
C PHE A 195 -16.65 4.35 -1.54
N TYR A 196 -17.06 5.30 -0.69
CA TYR A 196 -16.45 5.54 0.60
C TYR A 196 -16.62 4.34 1.54
N HIS A 197 -17.84 3.80 1.67
CA HIS A 197 -18.09 2.64 2.53
C HIS A 197 -17.35 1.38 2.04
N VAL A 198 -17.33 1.14 0.73
CA VAL A 198 -16.59 0.02 0.13
C VAL A 198 -15.08 0.25 0.17
N GLY A 199 -14.62 1.50 0.11
CA GLY A 199 -13.20 1.84 0.25
C GLY A 199 -12.71 1.56 1.67
N ASN A 200 -13.47 1.95 2.68
CA ASN A 200 -13.07 1.86 4.08
C ASN A 200 -12.88 0.42 4.60
N ILE A 201 -13.47 -0.59 3.96
CA ILE A 201 -13.19 -1.99 4.32
C ILE A 201 -11.79 -2.46 3.89
N SER A 202 -11.06 -1.70 3.07
CA SER A 202 -9.72 -2.09 2.59
C SER A 202 -8.71 -2.28 3.72
N ILE A 203 -8.70 -1.37 4.69
CA ILE A 203 -7.76 -1.41 5.82
C ILE A 203 -8.00 -2.67 6.66
N PRO A 204 -9.20 -2.91 7.23
CA PRO A 204 -9.43 -4.11 8.02
C PRO A 204 -9.28 -5.40 7.21
N LEU A 205 -9.73 -5.45 5.95
CA LEU A 205 -9.53 -6.64 5.11
C LEU A 205 -8.05 -6.93 4.83
N SER A 206 -7.22 -5.91 4.61
CA SER A 206 -5.79 -6.13 4.39
C SER A 206 -5.08 -6.69 5.63
N LEU A 207 -5.48 -6.27 6.83
CA LEU A 207 -4.98 -6.81 8.09
C LEU A 207 -5.40 -8.28 8.31
N LEU A 208 -6.65 -8.62 7.96
CA LEU A 208 -7.12 -10.00 7.99
C LEU A 208 -6.31 -10.88 7.01
N VAL A 209 -6.14 -10.42 5.77
CA VAL A 209 -5.34 -11.12 4.75
C VAL A 209 -3.90 -11.33 5.24
N LEU A 210 -3.30 -10.31 5.85
CA LEU A 210 -1.95 -10.40 6.41
C LEU A 210 -1.87 -11.45 7.54
N GLY A 211 -2.87 -11.49 8.43
CA GLY A 211 -2.98 -12.52 9.46
C GLY A 211 -3.05 -13.93 8.88
N GLY A 212 -3.81 -14.11 7.79
CA GLY A 212 -3.87 -15.38 7.04
C GLY A 212 -2.54 -15.77 6.41
N ILE A 213 -1.86 -14.82 5.77
CA ILE A 213 -0.52 -15.06 5.18
C ILE A 213 0.46 -15.55 6.25
N ILE A 214 0.47 -14.91 7.42
CA ILE A 214 1.33 -15.32 8.54
C ILE A 214 0.97 -16.72 9.03
N TYR A 215 -0.32 -17.00 9.27
CA TYR A 215 -0.78 -18.29 9.75
C TYR A 215 -0.37 -19.46 8.84
N PHE A 216 -0.47 -19.30 7.51
CA PHE A 216 -0.10 -20.34 6.56
C PHE A 216 1.40 -20.40 6.21
N SER A 217 2.21 -19.49 6.75
CA SER A 217 3.66 -19.43 6.53
C SER A 217 4.48 -20.10 7.64
N ILE A 218 3.84 -20.45 8.76
CA ILE A 218 4.43 -21.10 9.95
C ILE A 218 4.01 -22.58 9.94
#